data_AF-A0A934T3M1-F1
#
_entry.id   AF-A0A934T3M1-F1
#
_cell.length_a   1.000
_cell.length_b   1.000
_cell.length_c   1.000
_cell.angle_alpha   90.00
_cell.angle_beta   90.00
_cell.angle_gamma   90.00
#
_symmetry.space_group_name_H-M   'P 1'
#
loop_
_entity.id
_entity.type
_entity.pdbx_description
1 polymer ?
#
loop_
_entity_poly.entity_id
_entity_poly.type
_entity_poly.pdbx_seq_one_letter_code
_entity_poly.pdbx_strand_id
1 'polypeptide(L)'
;MEALLASETAGDPMGRRPMAKSSSLRHLSAALKKKGHAASPPTVSKLLRKLKYSPKVNARRTEVRGASAAQRQEQFAHINEQREDFHSAGDPIISVDTKKKK
;
A
#
# COMPACT_ATOMS: atom_id res chain seq x y z
N MET A 1 -3.42 -6.73 -11.27
CA MET A 1 -3.58 -5.56 -10.36
C MET A 1 -3.51 -6.00 -8.91
N GLU A 2 -4.24 -7.06 -8.54
CA GLU A 2 -4.30 -7.58 -7.17
C GLU A 2 -2.92 -7.88 -6.58
N ALA A 3 -2.01 -8.50 -7.35
CA ALA A 3 -0.63 -8.73 -6.90
C ALA A 3 0.17 -7.45 -6.56
N LEU A 4 -0.13 -6.31 -7.22
CA LEU A 4 0.48 -5.02 -6.86
C LEU A 4 -0.19 -4.40 -5.64
N LEU A 5 -1.46 -4.71 -5.39
CA LEU A 5 -2.19 -4.20 -4.24
C LEU A 5 -1.89 -5.01 -2.98
N ALA A 6 -1.70 -6.33 -3.09
CA ALA A 6 -1.47 -7.22 -1.95
C ALA A 6 -0.30 -6.75 -1.05
N SER A 7 0.80 -6.27 -1.65
CA SER A 7 1.96 -5.76 -0.92
C SER A 7 1.76 -4.39 -0.28
N GLU A 8 0.77 -3.61 -0.74
CA GLU A 8 0.51 -2.24 -0.29
C GLU A 8 -0.83 -2.08 0.43
N THR A 9 -1.58 -3.17 0.61
CA THR A 9 -2.89 -3.13 1.23
C THR A 9 -2.75 -2.99 2.72
N ALA A 10 -3.22 -1.87 3.25
CA ALA A 10 -3.47 -1.75 4.68
C ALA A 10 -4.76 -2.52 4.98
N GLY A 11 -4.66 -3.55 5.84
CA GLY A 11 -5.81 -4.36 6.23
C GLY A 11 -6.95 -3.52 6.81
N ASP A 12 -8.19 -4.00 6.65
CA ASP A 12 -9.34 -3.46 7.37
C ASP A 12 -9.67 -4.42 8.53
N PRO A 13 -9.27 -4.09 9.78
CA PRO A 13 -9.47 -4.98 10.92
C PRO A 13 -10.94 -5.27 11.23
N MET A 14 -11.90 -4.54 10.64
CA MET A 14 -13.34 -4.78 10.84
C MET A 14 -14.12 -5.03 9.55
N GLY A 15 -13.50 -5.00 8.36
CA GLY A 15 -14.17 -5.22 7.06
C GLY A 15 -15.31 -4.22 6.73
N ARG A 16 -15.40 -3.09 7.44
CA ARG A 16 -16.49 -2.10 7.28
C ARG A 16 -16.17 -1.04 6.23
N ARG A 17 -14.96 -0.99 5.69
CA ARG A 17 -14.49 0.06 4.78
C ARG A 17 -13.78 -0.54 3.56
N PRO A 18 -13.77 0.20 2.42
CA PRO A 18 -12.94 -0.17 1.29
C PRO A 18 -11.48 -0.29 1.71
N MET A 19 -10.78 -1.31 1.22
CA MET A 19 -9.37 -1.54 1.52
C MET A 19 -8.54 -0.32 1.12
N ALA A 20 -7.58 0.04 1.96
CA ALA A 20 -6.73 1.20 1.73
C ALA A 20 -5.38 0.81 1.13
N LYS A 21 -4.77 1.74 0.41
CA LYS A 21 -3.50 1.54 -0.30
C LYS A 21 -2.55 2.72 -0.08
N SER A 22 -1.26 2.43 -0.14
CA SER A 22 -0.15 3.39 -0.01
C SER A 22 0.12 4.15 -1.30
N SER A 23 -0.05 3.51 -2.46
CA SER A 23 0.33 4.09 -3.75
C SER A 23 -0.73 4.97 -4.39
N SER A 24 -0.28 6.07 -5.01
CA SER A 24 -1.13 6.94 -5.83
C SER A 24 -1.59 6.26 -7.12
N LEU A 25 -2.63 6.80 -7.77
CA LEU A 25 -3.10 6.29 -9.07
C LEU A 25 -2.02 6.40 -10.15
N ARG A 26 -1.17 7.43 -10.09
CA ARG A 26 -0.02 7.61 -11.00
C ARG A 26 1.02 6.52 -10.80
N HIS A 27 1.33 6.19 -9.54
CA HIS A 27 2.30 5.14 -9.23
C HIS A 27 1.81 3.77 -9.73
N LEU A 28 0.55 3.43 -9.46
CA LEU A 28 -0.07 2.19 -9.94
C LEU A 28 -0.14 2.12 -11.47
N SER A 29 -0.47 3.22 -12.12
CA SER A 29 -0.48 3.32 -13.59
C SER A 29 0.92 3.07 -14.17
N ALA A 30 1.96 3.67 -13.59
CA ALA A 30 3.35 3.46 -13.99
C ALA A 30 3.81 2.01 -13.73
N ALA A 31 3.47 1.44 -12.57
CA ALA A 31 3.81 0.05 -12.23
C ALA A 31 3.12 -0.96 -13.16
N LEU A 32 1.85 -0.72 -13.52
CA LEU A 32 1.14 -1.53 -14.51
C LEU A 32 1.76 -1.40 -15.90
N LYS A 33 2.16 -0.18 -16.30
CA LYS A 33 2.86 0.05 -17.57
C LYS A 33 4.19 -0.71 -17.64
N LYS A 34 4.97 -0.74 -16.55
CA LYS A 34 6.19 -1.55 -16.44
C LYS A 34 5.94 -3.05 -16.61
N LYS A 35 4.76 -3.54 -16.20
CA LYS A 35 4.33 -4.93 -16.40
C LYS A 35 3.67 -5.19 -17.78
N GLY A 36 3.74 -4.24 -18.71
CA GLY A 36 3.18 -4.38 -20.07
C GLY A 36 1.68 -4.02 -20.18
N HIS A 37 1.04 -3.53 -19.11
CA HIS A 37 -0.37 -3.15 -19.12
C HIS A 37 -0.53 -1.63 -19.16
N ALA A 38 -0.96 -1.09 -20.30
CA ALA A 38 -1.25 0.33 -20.45
C ALA A 38 -2.58 0.69 -19.76
N ALA A 39 -2.54 1.02 -18.46
CA ALA A 39 -3.70 1.47 -17.71
C ALA A 39 -3.55 2.94 -17.30
N SER A 40 -4.47 3.79 -17.74
CA SER A 40 -4.50 5.20 -17.34
C SER A 40 -5.00 5.37 -15.89
N PRO A 41 -4.68 6.48 -15.20
CA PRO A 41 -5.14 6.72 -13.83
C PRO A 41 -6.67 6.60 -13.63
N PRO A 42 -7.53 7.04 -14.57
CA PRO A 42 -8.98 6.80 -14.50
C PRO A 42 -9.36 5.31 -14.56
N THR A 43 -8.70 4.54 -15.43
CA THR A 43 -8.90 3.08 -15.54
C THR A 43 -8.48 2.37 -14.26
N VAL A 44 -7.35 2.77 -13.68
CA VAL A 44 -6.88 2.27 -12.38
C VAL A 44 -7.91 2.58 -11.27
N SER A 45 -8.47 3.79 -11.24
CA SER A 45 -9.51 4.17 -10.26
C SER A 45 -10.76 3.30 -10.37
N LYS A 46 -11.24 3.03 -11.60
CA LYS A 46 -12.38 2.12 -11.82
C LYS A 46 -12.07 0.69 -11.37
N LEU A 47 -10.87 0.21 -11.65
CA LEU A 47 -10.46 -1.15 -11.27
C LEU A 47 -10.34 -1.30 -9.74
N LEU A 48 -9.82 -0.29 -9.04
CA LEU A 48 -9.79 -0.27 -7.58
C LEU A 48 -11.20 -0.35 -6.98
N ARG A 49 -12.15 0.42 -7.52
CA ARG A 49 -13.54 0.38 -7.05
C ARG A 49 -14.17 -1.01 -7.22
N LYS A 50 -13.89 -1.69 -8.33
CA LYS A 50 -14.35 -3.08 -8.55
C LYS A 50 -13.79 -4.05 -7.52
N LEU A 51 -12.53 -3.86 -7.12
CA LEU A 51 -11.85 -4.64 -6.10
C LEU A 51 -12.19 -4.18 -4.66
N LYS A 52 -13.16 -3.28 -4.48
CA LYS A 52 -13.53 -2.67 -3.18
C LYS A 52 -12.36 -1.94 -2.49
N TYR A 53 -11.45 -1.36 -3.25
CA TYR A 53 -10.40 -0.47 -2.77
C TYR A 53 -10.80 1.00 -2.85
N SER A 54 -10.29 1.79 -1.90
CA SER A 54 -10.36 3.24 -1.99
C SER A 54 -9.41 3.77 -3.09
N PRO A 55 -9.88 4.62 -4.02
CA PRO A 55 -9.01 5.30 -4.98
C PRO A 55 -8.06 6.31 -4.32
N LYS A 56 -8.43 6.81 -3.14
CA LYS A 56 -7.66 7.78 -2.37
C LYS A 56 -6.55 7.06 -1.61
N VAL A 57 -5.36 7.66 -1.61
CA VAL A 57 -4.24 7.23 -0.77
C VAL A 57 -4.53 7.62 0.67
N ASN A 58 -4.23 6.72 1.61
CA ASN A 58 -4.22 7.05 3.03
C ASN A 58 -2.96 7.86 3.37
N ALA A 59 -2.98 9.16 3.09
CA ALA A 59 -1.93 10.08 3.50
C ALA A 59 -2.39 10.81 4.78
N ARG A 60 -1.71 10.59 5.91
CA ARG A 60 -1.94 11.41 7.11
C ARG A 60 -1.23 12.75 6.92
N ARG A 61 -1.93 13.86 7.14
CA ARG A 61 -1.39 15.24 6.98
C ARG A 61 -0.11 15.51 7.77
N THR A 62 0.14 14.75 8.84
CA THR A 62 1.36 14.81 9.66
C THR A 62 2.56 14.09 9.05
N GLU A 63 2.37 13.12 8.15
CA GLU A 63 3.47 12.40 7.45
C GLU A 63 4.24 13.34 6.51
N VAL A 64 3.59 14.39 6.02
CA VAL A 64 4.19 15.41 5.14
C VAL A 64 5.19 16.33 5.89
N ARG A 65 5.16 16.34 7.23
CA ARG A 65 5.85 17.36 8.05
C ARG A 65 7.22 16.95 8.61
N GLY A 66 7.76 15.77 8.28
CA GLY A 66 9.02 15.33 8.91
C GLY A 66 9.83 14.23 8.22
N ALA A 67 9.28 13.47 7.27
CA ALA A 67 10.05 12.51 6.46
C ALA A 67 9.67 12.70 4.99
N SER A 68 10.65 12.67 4.08
CA SER A 68 10.33 12.73 2.65
C SER A 68 9.53 11.48 2.26
N ALA A 69 8.64 11.61 1.28
CA ALA A 69 7.86 10.47 0.77
C ALA A 69 8.76 9.30 0.30
N ALA A 70 10.01 9.58 -0.08
CA ALA A 70 11.00 8.58 -0.49
C ALA A 70 11.47 7.71 0.68
N GLN A 71 11.87 8.33 1.80
CA GLN A 71 12.36 7.60 2.98
C GLN A 71 11.29 6.68 3.57
N ARG A 72 10.02 7.12 3.57
CA ARG A 72 8.90 6.29 4.00
C ARG A 72 8.74 5.09 3.06
N GLN A 73 8.83 5.28 1.75
CA GLN A 73 8.71 4.19 0.78
C GLN A 73 9.80 3.13 0.98
N GLU A 74 11.04 3.55 1.22
CA GLU A 74 12.16 2.63 1.53
C GLU A 74 11.88 1.82 2.80
N GLN A 75 11.38 2.46 3.86
CA GLN A 75 11.02 1.76 5.09
C GLN A 75 9.91 0.71 4.86
N PHE A 76 8.87 1.02 4.07
CA PHE A 76 7.83 0.05 3.74
C PHE A 76 8.34 -1.09 2.86
N ALA A 77 9.25 -0.80 1.93
CA ALA A 77 9.88 -1.84 1.11
C ALA A 77 10.68 -2.82 1.99
N HIS A 78 11.49 -2.30 2.91
CA HIS A 78 12.26 -3.12 3.84
C HIS A 78 11.38 -3.99 4.74
N ILE A 79 10.29 -3.43 5.28
CA ILE A 79 9.32 -4.20 6.08
C ILE A 79 8.67 -5.30 5.24
N ASN A 80 8.35 -5.03 3.97
CA ASN A 80 7.75 -6.03 3.10
C ASN A 80 8.71 -7.18 2.78
N GLU A 81 10.00 -6.89 2.52
CA GLU A 81 11.03 -7.94 2.36
C GLU A 81 11.11 -8.82 3.61
N GLN A 82 11.20 -8.22 4.80
CA GLN A 82 11.21 -8.98 6.05
C GLN A 82 9.97 -9.85 6.22
N ARG A 83 8.78 -9.35 5.86
CA ARG A 83 7.53 -10.13 5.93
C ARG A 83 7.55 -11.33 4.99
N GLU A 84 8.10 -11.18 3.79
CA GLU A 84 8.25 -12.31 2.85
C GLU A 84 9.21 -13.36 3.43
N ASP A 85 10.33 -12.93 4.03
CA ASP A 85 11.29 -13.83 4.68
C ASP A 85 10.65 -14.62 5.83
N PHE A 86 9.99 -13.95 6.77
CA PHE A 86 9.30 -14.61 7.90
C PHE A 86 8.16 -15.52 7.42
N HIS A 87 7.41 -15.11 6.39
CA HIS A 87 6.36 -15.95 5.82
C HIS A 87 6.94 -17.22 5.17
N SER A 88 8.12 -17.12 4.53
CA SER A 88 8.81 -18.28 3.95
C SER A 88 9.36 -19.25 5.01
N ALA A 89 9.77 -18.72 6.16
CA ALA A 89 10.25 -19.49 7.30
C ALA A 89 9.12 -20.14 8.13
N GLY A 90 7.86 -19.77 7.87
CA GLY A 90 6.70 -20.22 8.65
C GLY A 90 6.59 -19.55 10.02
N ASP A 91 7.31 -18.45 10.23
CA ASP A 91 7.35 -17.73 11.49
C ASP A 91 6.14 -16.81 11.69
N PRO A 92 5.68 -16.62 12.94
CA PRO A 92 4.55 -15.76 13.23
C PRO A 92 4.86 -14.28 12.99
N ILE A 93 4.02 -13.60 12.21
CA ILE A 93 4.12 -12.16 11.94
C ILE A 93 3.13 -11.40 12.83
N ILE A 94 3.64 -10.53 13.71
CA ILE A 94 2.83 -9.70 14.62
C ILE A 94 2.96 -8.22 14.21
N SER A 95 1.84 -7.56 13.96
CA SER A 95 1.80 -6.13 13.65
C SER A 95 1.52 -5.31 14.90
N VAL A 96 2.53 -4.55 15.36
CA VAL A 96 2.40 -3.66 16.54
C VAL A 96 2.39 -2.21 16.08
N ASP A 97 1.28 -1.50 16.31
CA ASP A 97 1.17 -0.04 16.07
C ASP A 97 1.45 0.71 17.38
N THR A 98 2.58 1.44 17.42
CA THR A 98 2.88 2.33 18.55
C THR A 98 2.75 3.78 18.13
N LYS A 99 1.99 4.57 18.90
CA LYS A 99 1.89 6.01 18.70
C LYS A 99 3.00 6.71 19.50
N LYS A 100 3.75 7.61 18.86
CA LYS A 100 4.69 8.49 19.56
C LYS A 100 3.91 9.26 20.65
N LYS A 101 4.30 9.07 21.92
CA LYS A 101 3.78 9.89 23.03
C LYS A 101 4.14 11.34 22.75
N LYS A 102 3.16 12.24 22.91
CA LYS A 102 3.40 13.68 22.90
C LYS A 102 4.24 14.07 24.11
#